data_AF-A0A8J6TW25-F1
#
_entry.id   AF-A0A8J6TW25-F1
#
_cell.length_a   1.000
_cell.length_b   1.000
_cell.length_c   1.000
_cell.angle_alpha   90.00
_cell.angle_beta   90.00
_cell.angle_gamma   90.00
#
_symmetry.space_group_name_H-M   'P 1'
#
loop_
_entity.id
_entity.type
_entity.pdbx_description
1 polymer ?
#
loop_
_entity_poly.entity_id
_entity_poly.type
_entity_poly.pdbx_seq_one_letter_code
_entity_poly.pdbx_strand_id
1 'polypeptide(L)'
;RTFPAAVFGDPSVLKVGDRVLAMGSPLALSQSVTMGIVSNTEMIMPQLFWPFNRMTLEGEDVGSLVRWIGHDAPIFGGNSGGPLINLQGEIVGVNEISLGLAGAIPADLARDVALAIIKDGRVKRSWIGLDVQPLLKSSRVAAGALVGGTIEGSPAARAGLRAGDIVTRLNGQDISVKFAEEIPLFNQAVMRLPLRKPVAVTVIRDGQPRTVQVTPEERENVEAPVAELPLVGITASNLTAWSAKELKRGSRDGVHVRGVRPGGPAAEGRPALDNDDIVVEIDGKPVKSVADLNRVIEGLTKDVSEPVGALFAFDRGRQRMLTVLEVGRAGLEDPGLETRKAWIPVSVQVLTSQLADKLRLSGRTGVRITRVLGGSAAAAGLRVGDIVTRIDDADVEASQPSDEDLFATMIRQYKIGSTVKLTVVRGTAEQQVSVTLDQSPRLPREMKKYEDPNFEFRVRDITTADQAEKSWVEGERGVLVEAVREGGWAALGHLADGDLLLAVDGTRVPTVETVQKLMEAAADRKAPAVVLEVRRGIRTLFVELQSSWAAPVTVPAGAAR
;
A
#
# COMPACT_ATOMS: atom_id res chain seq x y z
N ARG A 1 7.35 32.83 -17.53
CA ARG A 1 5.89 32.70 -17.82
C ARG A 1 5.17 33.51 -16.75
N THR A 2 4.23 34.37 -17.14
CA THR A 2 3.32 35.04 -16.21
C THR A 2 2.01 34.27 -16.23
N PHE A 3 1.57 33.78 -15.07
CA PHE A 3 0.31 33.06 -14.97
C PHE A 3 -0.80 34.02 -14.51
N PRO A 4 -2.03 33.90 -15.04
CA PRO A 4 -3.19 34.56 -14.45
C PRO A 4 -3.39 34.07 -13.01
N ALA A 5 -3.69 34.98 -12.08
CA ALA A 5 -3.92 34.65 -10.68
C ALA A 5 -5.31 35.14 -10.25
N ALA A 6 -6.01 34.32 -9.47
CA ALA A 6 -7.23 34.71 -8.78
C ALA A 6 -6.92 35.40 -7.44
N VAL A 7 -7.90 36.11 -6.89
CA VAL A 7 -7.77 36.85 -5.63
C VAL A 7 -8.56 36.12 -4.53
N PHE A 8 -8.00 36.06 -3.33
CA PHE A 8 -8.74 35.58 -2.15
C PHE A 8 -9.75 36.63 -1.70
N GLY A 9 -11.00 36.22 -1.56
CA GLY A 9 -12.08 37.00 -0.94
C GLY A 9 -12.14 36.80 0.58
N ASP A 10 -13.10 37.47 1.22
CA ASP A 10 -13.38 37.32 2.65
C ASP A 10 -14.52 36.31 2.86
N PRO A 11 -14.26 35.10 3.41
CA PRO A 11 -15.31 34.12 3.65
C PRO A 11 -16.28 34.53 4.76
N SER A 12 -15.93 35.48 5.62
CA SER A 12 -16.78 35.89 6.76
C SER A 12 -18.03 36.68 6.35
N VAL A 13 -18.05 37.21 5.11
CA VAL A 13 -19.20 37.94 4.56
C VAL A 13 -20.25 37.02 3.94
N LEU A 14 -19.91 35.73 3.72
CA LEU A 14 -20.82 34.74 3.16
C LEU A 14 -22.00 34.48 4.08
N LYS A 15 -23.16 34.28 3.47
CA LYS A 15 -24.40 33.89 4.13
C LYS A 15 -24.96 32.64 3.49
N VAL A 16 -25.70 31.87 4.29
CA VAL A 16 -26.49 30.75 3.75
C VAL A 16 -27.43 31.29 2.67
N GLY A 17 -27.40 30.66 1.50
CA GLY A 17 -28.12 31.08 0.29
C GLY A 17 -27.28 31.84 -0.73
N ASP A 18 -26.07 32.31 -0.39
CA ASP A 18 -25.19 32.96 -1.36
C ASP A 18 -24.73 31.97 -2.43
N ARG A 19 -24.75 32.40 -3.70
CA ARG A 19 -24.33 31.57 -4.83
C ARG A 19 -22.82 31.44 -4.90
N VAL A 20 -22.35 30.21 -5.11
CA VAL A 20 -20.94 29.86 -5.23
C VAL A 20 -20.71 28.91 -6.40
N LEU A 21 -19.49 28.95 -6.95
CA LEU A 21 -19.06 28.07 -8.03
C LEU A 21 -17.87 27.22 -7.56
N ALA A 22 -17.97 25.90 -7.69
CA ALA A 22 -16.89 24.98 -7.40
C ALA A 22 -16.18 24.59 -8.69
N MET A 23 -14.85 24.76 -8.74
CA MET A 23 -14.04 24.49 -9.94
C MET A 23 -13.04 23.37 -9.70
N GLY A 24 -12.69 22.62 -10.75
CA GLY A 24 -11.67 21.57 -10.69
C GLY A 24 -11.53 20.75 -11.97
N SER A 25 -10.97 19.54 -11.87
CA SER A 25 -10.78 18.60 -12.99
C SER A 25 -11.36 17.23 -12.61
N PRO A 26 -12.69 17.10 -12.48
CA PRO A 26 -13.32 15.90 -11.95
C PRO A 26 -13.12 14.71 -12.88
N LEU A 27 -12.85 13.53 -12.34
CA LEU A 27 -12.66 12.27 -13.10
C LEU A 27 -11.55 12.37 -14.17
N ALA A 28 -10.55 13.24 -13.97
CA ALA A 28 -9.52 13.59 -14.95
C ALA A 28 -10.07 14.19 -16.28
N LEU A 29 -11.32 14.64 -16.30
CA LEU A 29 -11.86 15.49 -17.37
C LEU A 29 -11.24 16.88 -17.27
N SER A 30 -11.04 17.56 -18.40
CA SER A 30 -10.54 18.93 -18.43
C SER A 30 -11.50 19.90 -17.71
N GLN A 31 -10.98 20.74 -16.83
CA GLN A 31 -11.56 21.98 -16.27
C GLN A 31 -13.10 22.05 -16.26
N SER A 32 -13.71 21.73 -15.12
CA SER A 32 -15.15 21.79 -14.87
C SER A 32 -15.51 22.88 -13.86
N VAL A 33 -16.73 23.40 -13.97
CA VAL A 33 -17.34 24.35 -13.03
C VAL A 33 -18.75 23.86 -12.69
N THR A 34 -19.07 23.78 -11.41
CA THR A 34 -20.42 23.48 -10.91
C THR A 34 -20.91 24.65 -10.06
N MET A 35 -22.23 24.87 -10.05
CA MET A 35 -22.85 25.96 -9.29
C MET A 35 -23.71 25.39 -8.16
N GLY A 36 -23.70 26.08 -7.03
CA GLY A 36 -24.60 25.85 -5.92
C GLY A 36 -24.75 27.09 -5.05
N ILE A 37 -25.20 26.89 -3.83
CA ILE A 37 -25.29 27.89 -2.78
C ILE A 37 -24.50 27.46 -1.54
N VAL A 38 -24.11 28.43 -0.73
CA VAL A 38 -23.66 28.18 0.64
C VAL A 38 -24.85 27.62 1.42
N SER A 39 -24.70 26.39 1.92
CA SER A 39 -25.72 25.70 2.72
C SER A 39 -25.47 25.86 4.22
N ASN A 40 -24.22 26.04 4.64
CA ASN A 40 -23.84 26.23 6.04
C ASN A 40 -22.48 26.96 6.11
N THR A 41 -22.36 28.02 6.91
CA THR A 41 -21.08 28.74 7.11
C THR A 41 -20.25 28.20 8.28
N GLU A 42 -20.78 27.22 9.00
CA GLU A 42 -20.29 26.75 10.29
C GLU A 42 -20.16 25.22 10.32
N MET A 43 -20.04 24.60 9.14
CA MET A 43 -20.07 23.14 9.01
C MET A 43 -18.84 22.51 9.65
N ILE A 44 -19.06 21.52 10.51
CA ILE A 44 -18.03 20.59 10.97
C ILE A 44 -18.36 19.19 10.48
N MET A 45 -17.43 18.26 10.65
CA MET A 45 -17.67 16.85 10.31
C MET A 45 -18.91 16.32 11.07
N PRO A 46 -19.92 15.75 10.37
CA PRO A 46 -21.16 15.34 11.04
C PRO A 46 -20.92 14.24 12.07
N GLN A 47 -21.47 14.43 13.28
CA GLN A 47 -21.29 13.51 14.41
C GLN A 47 -21.82 12.10 14.17
N LEU A 48 -22.78 11.92 13.25
CA LEU A 48 -23.33 10.61 12.90
C LEU A 48 -22.25 9.62 12.42
N PHE A 49 -21.12 10.14 11.93
CA PHE A 49 -20.00 9.33 11.45
C PHE A 49 -18.90 9.14 12.51
N TRP A 50 -19.09 9.60 13.75
CA TRP A 50 -18.17 9.33 14.87
C TRP A 50 -18.39 7.91 15.44
N PRO A 51 -17.35 7.10 15.71
CA PRO A 51 -15.91 7.41 15.73
C PRO A 51 -15.17 7.13 14.40
N PHE A 52 -15.88 6.65 13.38
CA PHE A 52 -15.30 6.12 12.14
C PHE A 52 -14.83 7.19 11.14
N ASN A 53 -15.09 8.46 11.40
CA ASN A 53 -14.82 9.57 10.48
C ASN A 53 -14.14 10.72 11.23
N ARG A 54 -12.94 10.47 11.75
CA ARG A 54 -11.96 11.55 11.91
C ARG A 54 -11.29 11.72 10.56
N MET A 55 -11.26 12.94 10.03
CA MET A 55 -10.47 13.21 8.85
C MET A 55 -9.01 13.24 9.29
N THR A 56 -8.35 12.10 9.17
CA THR A 56 -6.96 11.94 9.57
C THR A 56 -6.04 12.00 8.38
N LEU A 57 -4.97 12.78 8.49
CA LEU A 57 -3.86 12.79 7.54
C LEU A 57 -2.57 12.55 8.34
N GLU A 58 -1.82 11.49 8.03
CA GLU A 58 -0.60 11.12 8.78
C GLU A 58 -0.86 11.00 10.31
N GLY A 59 -2.01 10.40 10.67
CA GLY A 59 -2.47 10.24 12.05
C GLY A 59 -3.04 11.50 12.71
N GLU A 60 -2.89 12.68 12.10
CA GLU A 60 -3.42 13.95 12.63
C GLU A 60 -4.89 14.14 12.28
N ASP A 61 -5.74 14.44 13.27
CA ASP A 61 -7.14 14.82 13.06
C ASP A 61 -7.21 16.25 12.48
N VAL A 62 -6.96 16.36 11.19
CA VAL A 62 -7.02 17.62 10.44
C VAL A 62 -8.44 18.16 10.35
N GLY A 63 -9.44 17.28 10.42
CA GLY A 63 -10.85 17.68 10.43
C GLY A 63 -11.23 18.51 11.65
N SER A 64 -10.58 18.24 12.80
CA SER A 64 -10.76 19.05 14.02
C SER A 64 -10.31 20.50 13.90
N LEU A 65 -9.64 20.88 12.82
CA LEU A 65 -9.13 22.24 12.57
C LEU A 65 -9.98 23.02 11.60
N VAL A 66 -10.86 22.37 10.85
CA VAL A 66 -11.60 23.01 9.77
C VAL A 66 -13.05 23.18 10.18
N ARG A 67 -13.51 24.43 10.08
CA ARG A 67 -14.92 24.77 10.05
C ARG A 67 -15.25 25.13 8.61
N TRP A 68 -15.76 24.16 7.87
CA TRP A 68 -15.98 24.26 6.43
C TRP A 68 -17.11 25.23 6.08
N ILE A 69 -16.98 25.82 4.91
CA ILE A 69 -18.10 26.38 4.17
C ILE A 69 -18.81 25.20 3.52
N GLY A 70 -19.95 24.81 4.09
CA GLY A 70 -20.86 23.85 3.49
C GLY A 70 -21.56 24.46 2.27
N HIS A 71 -21.61 23.71 1.18
CA HIS A 71 -22.34 24.09 -0.04
C HIS A 71 -22.99 22.88 -0.71
N ASP A 72 -23.90 23.12 -1.64
CA ASP A 72 -24.60 22.07 -2.41
C ASP A 72 -24.12 21.96 -3.88
N ALA A 73 -23.14 22.79 -4.29
CA ALA A 73 -22.54 22.67 -5.62
C ALA A 73 -21.98 21.24 -5.83
N PRO A 74 -22.36 20.52 -6.89
CA PRO A 74 -21.91 19.15 -7.12
C PRO A 74 -20.39 19.03 -7.20
N ILE A 75 -19.78 18.15 -6.42
CA ILE A 75 -18.34 17.85 -6.51
C ILE A 75 -18.05 16.35 -6.54
N PHE A 76 -17.01 15.98 -7.30
CA PHE A 76 -16.50 14.60 -7.45
C PHE A 76 -14.99 14.57 -7.25
N GLY A 77 -14.40 13.37 -7.18
CA GLY A 77 -12.94 13.21 -7.18
C GLY A 77 -12.31 13.98 -8.36
N GLY A 78 -11.35 14.86 -8.05
CA GLY A 78 -10.74 15.80 -9.00
C GLY A 78 -11.21 17.26 -8.86
N ASN A 79 -12.29 17.53 -8.13
CA ASN A 79 -12.64 18.89 -7.69
C ASN A 79 -11.90 19.31 -6.42
N SER A 80 -11.59 18.36 -5.54
CA SER A 80 -10.84 18.62 -4.31
C SER A 80 -9.49 19.28 -4.62
N GLY A 81 -9.15 20.33 -3.89
CA GLY A 81 -8.00 21.20 -4.12
C GLY A 81 -8.25 22.37 -5.07
N GLY A 82 -9.34 22.35 -5.84
CA GLY A 82 -9.78 23.49 -6.66
C GLY A 82 -10.54 24.56 -5.86
N PRO A 83 -10.69 25.79 -6.39
CA PRO A 83 -11.31 26.88 -5.66
C PRO A 83 -12.84 26.76 -5.61
N LEU A 84 -13.41 27.19 -4.49
CA LEU A 84 -14.79 27.65 -4.37
C LEU A 84 -14.78 29.18 -4.50
N ILE A 85 -15.52 29.72 -5.46
CA ILE A 85 -15.54 31.16 -5.73
C ILE A 85 -16.93 31.77 -5.56
N ASN A 86 -16.99 33.06 -5.21
CA ASN A 86 -18.20 33.85 -5.30
C ASN A 86 -18.46 34.33 -6.75
N LEU A 87 -19.59 35.00 -6.98
CA LEU A 87 -19.95 35.51 -8.32
C LEU A 87 -19.05 36.67 -8.81
N GLN A 88 -18.21 37.22 -7.94
CA GLN A 88 -17.22 38.24 -8.27
C GLN A 88 -15.90 37.62 -8.76
N GLY A 89 -15.75 36.29 -8.72
CA GLY A 89 -14.52 35.61 -9.11
C GLY A 89 -13.48 35.48 -7.99
N GLU A 90 -13.83 35.84 -6.76
CA GLU A 90 -12.94 35.78 -5.61
C GLU A 90 -13.01 34.40 -4.97
N ILE A 91 -11.84 33.86 -4.59
CA ILE A 91 -11.74 32.58 -3.87
C ILE A 91 -12.26 32.79 -2.45
N VAL A 92 -13.38 32.15 -2.14
CA VAL A 92 -13.96 32.14 -0.79
C VAL A 92 -13.65 30.84 -0.04
N GLY A 93 -13.24 29.79 -0.74
CA GLY A 93 -12.70 28.58 -0.13
C GLY A 93 -11.99 27.64 -1.10
N VAL A 94 -11.54 26.50 -0.60
CA VAL A 94 -10.91 25.41 -1.38
C VAL A 94 -11.71 24.13 -1.17
N ASN A 95 -12.24 23.55 -2.24
CA ASN A 95 -13.08 22.35 -2.19
C ASN A 95 -12.30 21.18 -1.57
N GLU A 96 -12.91 20.43 -0.65
CA GLU A 96 -12.21 19.35 0.06
C GLU A 96 -13.05 18.08 0.16
N ILE A 97 -14.19 18.15 0.85
CA ILE A 97 -14.99 16.99 1.24
C ILE A 97 -16.36 16.95 0.55
N SER A 98 -16.89 15.74 0.30
CA SER A 98 -18.25 15.50 -0.17
C SER A 98 -18.88 14.35 0.60
N LEU A 99 -19.86 14.65 1.46
CA LEU A 99 -20.56 13.70 2.33
C LEU A 99 -22.09 13.86 2.20
N GLY A 100 -22.58 13.97 0.96
CA GLY A 100 -23.96 14.35 0.64
C GLY A 100 -24.18 15.87 0.60
N LEU A 101 -23.52 16.61 1.49
CA LEU A 101 -23.19 18.03 1.33
C LEU A 101 -21.69 18.18 1.08
N ALA A 102 -21.31 19.18 0.30
CA ALA A 102 -19.93 19.48 -0.01
C ALA A 102 -19.37 20.51 0.98
N GLY A 103 -18.05 20.46 1.21
CA GLY A 103 -17.35 21.35 2.13
C GLY A 103 -16.09 21.94 1.51
N ALA A 104 -15.90 23.24 1.70
CA ALA A 104 -14.70 23.96 1.31
C ALA A 104 -13.98 24.56 2.52
N ILE A 105 -12.65 24.45 2.55
CA ILE A 105 -11.78 25.10 3.53
C ILE A 105 -11.90 26.62 3.33
N PRO A 106 -12.19 27.42 4.36
CA PRO A 106 -12.25 28.88 4.22
C PRO A 106 -10.98 29.50 3.61
N ALA A 107 -11.18 30.48 2.74
CA ALA A 107 -10.11 31.15 1.99
C ALA A 107 -9.01 31.78 2.85
N ASP A 108 -9.37 32.34 4.00
CA ASP A 108 -8.43 32.94 4.95
C ASP A 108 -7.50 31.89 5.58
N LEU A 109 -8.05 30.75 6.01
CA LEU A 109 -7.28 29.62 6.51
C LEU A 109 -6.35 29.05 5.42
N ALA A 110 -6.86 28.85 4.21
CA ALA A 110 -6.08 28.36 3.07
C ALA A 110 -4.92 29.32 2.72
N ARG A 111 -5.19 30.63 2.70
CA ARG A 111 -4.19 31.67 2.45
C ARG A 111 -3.10 31.68 3.53
N ASP A 112 -3.48 31.65 4.81
CA ASP A 112 -2.51 31.65 5.92
C ASP A 112 -1.57 30.44 5.85
N VAL A 113 -2.13 29.26 5.56
CA VAL A 113 -1.36 28.01 5.37
C VAL A 113 -0.43 28.12 4.15
N ALA A 114 -0.94 28.61 3.01
CA ALA A 114 -0.14 28.77 1.80
C ALA A 114 1.03 29.74 2.02
N LEU A 115 0.80 30.89 2.67
CA LEU A 115 1.84 31.86 2.98
C LEU A 115 2.90 31.31 3.93
N ALA A 116 2.51 30.51 4.93
CA ALA A 116 3.45 29.84 5.83
C ALA A 116 4.33 28.83 5.07
N ILE A 117 3.74 28.03 4.18
CA ILE A 117 4.48 27.05 3.36
C ILE A 117 5.43 27.77 2.38
N ILE A 118 4.99 28.83 1.71
CA ILE A 118 5.83 29.61 0.79
C ILE A 118 7.04 30.20 1.53
N LYS A 119 6.83 30.70 2.75
CA LYS A 119 7.87 31.37 3.53
C LYS A 119 8.85 30.38 4.18
N ASP A 120 8.33 29.37 4.85
CA ASP A 120 9.08 28.52 5.77
C ASP A 120 9.24 27.07 5.27
N GLY A 121 8.65 26.72 4.12
CA GLY A 121 8.61 25.37 3.56
C GLY A 121 7.67 24.39 4.27
N ARG A 122 7.11 24.79 5.42
CA ARG A 122 6.17 23.98 6.23
C ARG A 122 5.34 24.87 7.16
N VAL A 123 4.20 24.35 7.63
CA VAL A 123 3.41 25.01 8.69
C VAL A 123 3.89 24.55 10.05
N LYS A 124 4.34 25.48 10.90
CA LYS A 124 4.67 25.21 12.31
C LYS A 124 3.46 25.51 13.18
N ARG A 125 3.01 24.54 13.97
CA ARG A 125 1.84 24.67 14.85
C ARG A 125 2.24 24.60 16.30
N SER A 126 1.68 25.46 17.12
CA SER A 126 1.79 25.38 18.57
C SER A 126 0.89 24.29 19.15
N TRP A 127 1.30 23.75 20.29
CA TRP A 127 0.53 22.80 21.06
C TRP A 127 0.74 23.03 22.55
N ILE A 128 -0.34 22.85 23.32
CA ILE A 128 -0.33 22.94 24.78
C ILE A 128 -0.86 21.67 25.46
N GLY A 129 -1.50 20.75 24.72
CA GLY A 129 -2.01 19.49 25.27
C GLY A 129 -3.24 19.61 26.15
N LEU A 130 -4.15 20.52 25.77
CA LEU A 130 -5.52 20.59 26.28
C LEU A 130 -6.46 19.87 25.33
N ASP A 131 -7.38 19.10 25.90
CA ASP A 131 -8.58 18.65 25.23
C ASP A 131 -9.77 19.44 25.79
N VAL A 132 -10.62 19.96 24.91
CA VAL A 132 -11.74 20.83 25.28
C VAL A 132 -13.04 20.38 24.65
N GLN A 133 -14.12 20.73 25.31
CA GLN A 133 -15.49 20.52 24.85
C GLN A 133 -16.33 21.78 25.06
N PRO A 134 -17.52 21.85 24.44
CA PRO A 134 -18.43 22.95 24.66
C PRO A 134 -18.87 23.04 26.13
N LEU A 135 -19.23 24.25 26.55
CA LEU A 135 -19.80 24.44 27.88
C LEU A 135 -21.06 23.58 28.08
N LEU A 136 -21.17 22.98 29.26
CA LEU A 136 -22.40 22.31 29.67
C LEU A 136 -23.54 23.33 29.75
N LYS A 137 -24.75 22.94 29.37
CA LYS A 137 -25.96 23.79 29.47
C LYS A 137 -26.22 24.32 30.90
N SER A 138 -25.72 23.63 31.92
CA SER A 138 -25.80 24.01 33.34
C SER A 138 -24.70 24.97 33.80
N SER A 139 -23.72 25.27 32.95
CA SER A 139 -22.62 26.17 33.28
C SER A 139 -23.14 27.57 33.61
N ARG A 140 -22.63 28.15 34.71
CA ARG A 140 -22.90 29.54 35.09
C ARG A 140 -21.95 30.53 34.42
N VAL A 141 -20.94 30.04 33.70
CA VAL A 141 -19.98 30.85 32.95
C VAL A 141 -20.58 31.18 31.58
N ALA A 142 -20.61 32.47 31.23
CA ALA A 142 -21.28 32.94 30.01
C ALA A 142 -20.61 32.50 28.70
N ALA A 143 -19.27 32.40 28.70
CA ALA A 143 -18.46 32.02 27.54
C ALA A 143 -17.13 31.41 28.00
N GLY A 144 -16.66 30.40 27.25
CA GLY A 144 -15.40 29.72 27.49
C GLY A 144 -15.37 28.36 26.79
N ALA A 145 -14.28 27.61 26.98
CA ALA A 145 -14.14 26.22 26.57
C ALA A 145 -13.91 25.35 27.82
N LEU A 146 -14.71 24.30 28.00
CA LEU A 146 -14.55 23.40 29.15
C LEU A 146 -13.42 22.43 28.88
N VAL A 147 -12.43 22.36 29.77
CA VAL A 147 -11.32 21.42 29.68
C VAL A 147 -11.81 20.03 30.06
N GLY A 148 -11.81 19.12 29.08
CA GLY A 148 -12.12 17.71 29.28
C GLY A 148 -10.94 16.94 29.87
N GLY A 149 -9.72 17.35 29.53
CA GLY A 149 -8.51 16.73 30.06
C GLY A 149 -7.23 17.45 29.66
N THR A 150 -6.13 17.06 30.30
CA THR A 150 -4.78 17.48 29.91
C THR A 150 -3.92 16.25 29.63
N ILE A 151 -3.12 16.33 28.58
CA ILE A 151 -2.22 15.24 28.22
C ILE A 151 -1.05 15.23 29.20
N GLU A 152 -0.72 14.06 29.74
CA GLU A 152 0.39 13.91 30.67
C GLU A 152 1.70 14.43 30.07
N GLY A 153 2.43 15.23 30.86
CA GLY A 153 3.68 15.87 30.46
C GLY A 153 3.54 17.05 29.49
N SER A 154 2.32 17.44 29.09
CA SER A 154 2.09 18.58 28.19
C SER A 154 2.38 19.94 28.83
N PRO A 155 2.57 21.01 28.04
CA PRO A 155 2.68 22.37 28.56
C PRO A 155 1.53 22.77 29.48
N ALA A 156 0.30 22.41 29.15
CA ALA A 156 -0.87 22.73 29.96
C ALA A 156 -0.87 21.97 31.29
N ALA A 157 -0.53 20.68 31.27
CA ALA A 157 -0.42 19.88 32.49
C ALA A 157 0.69 20.43 33.41
N ARG A 158 1.86 20.79 32.85
CA ARG A 158 2.96 21.41 33.60
C ARG A 158 2.62 22.80 34.14
N ALA A 159 1.77 23.54 33.45
CA ALA A 159 1.23 24.83 33.93
C ALA A 159 0.09 24.67 34.95
N GLY A 160 -0.30 23.44 35.29
CA GLY A 160 -1.31 23.14 36.30
C GLY A 160 -2.76 23.29 35.83
N LEU A 161 -3.00 23.33 34.51
CA LEU A 161 -4.35 23.19 33.95
C LEU A 161 -4.86 21.76 34.13
N ARG A 162 -6.15 21.61 34.38
CA ARG A 162 -6.77 20.31 34.69
C ARG A 162 -8.20 20.22 34.16
N ALA A 163 -8.70 18.99 34.09
CA ALA A 163 -10.11 18.75 33.75
C ALA A 163 -11.04 19.55 34.68
N GLY A 164 -12.10 20.11 34.10
CA GLY A 164 -13.07 20.96 34.80
C GLY A 164 -12.75 22.46 34.82
N ASP A 165 -11.54 22.87 34.42
CA ASP A 165 -11.25 24.28 34.15
C ASP A 165 -12.09 24.79 32.96
N ILE A 166 -12.52 26.06 33.00
CA ILE A 166 -13.17 26.72 31.86
C ILE A 166 -12.24 27.79 31.31
N VAL A 167 -11.64 27.58 30.14
CA VAL A 167 -10.77 28.57 29.48
C VAL A 167 -11.62 29.71 28.94
N THR A 168 -11.46 30.91 29.49
CA THR A 168 -12.21 32.10 29.07
C THR A 168 -11.38 33.04 28.21
N ARG A 169 -10.05 33.02 28.34
CA ARG A 169 -9.13 33.83 27.52
C ARG A 169 -7.84 33.08 27.23
N LEU A 170 -7.40 33.14 25.99
CA LEU A 170 -6.17 32.53 25.50
C LEU A 170 -5.32 33.59 24.82
N ASN A 171 -4.15 33.92 25.39
CA ASN A 171 -3.22 34.90 24.83
C ASN A 171 -3.88 36.25 24.46
N GLY A 172 -4.76 36.75 25.34
CA GLY A 172 -5.48 38.00 25.12
C GLY A 172 -6.76 37.87 24.28
N GLN A 173 -7.00 36.74 23.62
CA GLN A 173 -8.21 36.48 22.84
C GLN A 173 -9.29 35.83 23.72
N ASP A 174 -10.49 36.38 23.72
CA ASP A 174 -11.64 35.79 24.40
C ASP A 174 -12.05 34.49 23.71
N ILE A 175 -12.37 33.47 24.53
CA ILE A 175 -12.76 32.14 24.07
C ILE A 175 -14.24 31.93 24.33
N SER A 176 -14.95 31.43 23.32
CA SER A 176 -16.35 31.00 23.42
C SER A 176 -16.52 29.71 22.65
N VAL A 177 -16.82 28.62 23.35
CA VAL A 177 -17.16 27.32 22.77
C VAL A 177 -18.46 26.86 23.44
N LYS A 178 -19.59 27.29 22.88
CA LYS A 178 -20.94 26.93 23.31
C LYS A 178 -21.45 25.71 22.56
N PHE A 179 -20.97 25.52 21.33
CA PHE A 179 -21.31 24.43 20.43
C PHE A 179 -20.05 23.77 19.88
N ALA A 180 -20.20 22.56 19.33
CA ALA A 180 -19.08 21.78 18.82
C ALA A 180 -18.42 22.46 17.59
N GLU A 181 -19.21 23.22 16.85
CA GLU A 181 -18.84 23.99 15.65
C GLU A 181 -17.77 25.06 15.94
N GLU A 182 -17.59 25.44 17.21
CA GLU A 182 -16.59 26.41 17.65
C GLU A 182 -15.27 25.75 18.11
N ILE A 183 -15.22 24.41 18.28
CA ILE A 183 -14.00 23.69 18.66
C ILE A 183 -12.86 23.90 17.63
N PRO A 184 -13.11 23.85 16.31
CA PRO A 184 -12.05 24.13 15.34
C PRO A 184 -11.43 25.52 15.50
N LEU A 185 -12.23 26.52 15.88
CA LEU A 185 -11.74 27.89 16.11
C LEU A 185 -10.83 27.94 17.34
N PHE A 186 -11.18 27.23 18.41
CA PHE A 186 -10.31 27.08 19.59
C PHE A 186 -8.99 26.37 19.22
N ASN A 187 -9.06 25.27 18.47
CA ASN A 187 -7.88 24.52 18.05
C ASN A 187 -6.95 25.39 17.18
N GLN A 188 -7.50 26.15 16.23
CA GLN A 188 -6.75 27.12 15.44
C GLN A 188 -6.09 28.19 16.33
N ALA A 189 -6.80 28.73 17.32
CA ALA A 189 -6.24 29.72 18.25
C ALA A 189 -5.05 29.17 19.03
N VAL A 190 -5.14 27.92 19.53
CA VAL A 190 -4.02 27.22 20.18
C VAL A 190 -2.85 27.02 19.21
N MET A 191 -3.11 26.59 17.98
CA MET A 191 -2.06 26.30 16.99
C MET A 191 -1.34 27.55 16.48
N ARG A 192 -1.97 28.72 16.57
CA ARG A 192 -1.40 30.03 16.21
C ARG A 192 -0.61 30.69 17.35
N LEU A 193 -0.60 30.12 18.55
CA LEU A 193 0.16 30.69 19.67
C LEU A 193 1.65 30.84 19.31
N PRO A 194 2.36 31.84 19.89
CA PRO A 194 3.79 31.98 19.69
C PRO A 194 4.56 30.80 20.31
N LEU A 195 5.31 30.08 19.46
CA LEU A 195 6.13 28.96 19.89
C LEU A 195 7.20 29.38 20.91
N ARG A 196 7.37 28.54 21.94
CA ARG A 196 8.42 28.65 22.97
C ARG A 196 8.39 29.96 23.77
N LYS A 197 7.29 30.72 23.72
CA LYS A 197 7.07 31.93 24.53
C LYS A 197 5.92 31.70 25.51
N PRO A 198 6.06 32.07 26.80
CA PRO A 198 4.95 31.99 27.73
C PRO A 198 3.75 32.82 27.26
N VAL A 199 2.56 32.23 27.30
CA VAL A 199 1.28 32.90 27.01
C VAL A 199 0.33 32.77 28.19
N ALA A 200 -0.42 33.84 28.45
CA ALA A 200 -1.40 33.85 29.52
C ALA A 200 -2.67 33.08 29.10
N VAL A 201 -3.09 32.15 29.94
CA VAL A 201 -4.37 31.44 29.82
C VAL A 201 -5.20 31.75 31.05
N THR A 202 -6.33 32.42 30.87
CA THR A 202 -7.29 32.68 31.94
C THR A 202 -8.34 31.59 31.94
N VAL A 203 -8.53 30.99 33.12
CA VAL A 203 -9.51 29.94 33.36
C VAL A 203 -10.41 30.31 34.53
N ILE A 204 -11.62 29.77 34.55
CA ILE A 204 -12.45 29.72 35.75
C ILE A 204 -12.31 28.33 36.37
N ARG A 205 -11.92 28.30 37.64
CA ARG A 205 -11.75 27.09 38.44
C ARG A 205 -12.43 27.31 39.78
N ASP A 206 -13.34 26.41 40.14
CA ASP A 206 -14.13 26.51 41.38
C ASP A 206 -14.88 27.86 41.49
N GLY A 207 -15.35 28.38 40.34
CA GLY A 207 -16.06 29.66 40.23
C GLY A 207 -15.17 30.91 40.28
N GLN A 208 -13.85 30.77 40.46
CA GLN A 208 -12.92 31.90 40.55
C GLN A 208 -12.02 31.99 39.31
N PRO A 209 -11.78 33.21 38.78
CA PRO A 209 -10.82 33.40 37.70
C PRO A 209 -9.40 33.14 38.17
N ARG A 210 -8.61 32.47 37.35
CA ARG A 210 -7.18 32.21 37.54
C ARG A 210 -6.46 32.42 36.22
N THR A 211 -5.28 33.01 36.26
CA THR A 211 -4.42 33.12 35.08
C THR A 211 -3.16 32.29 35.29
N VAL A 212 -2.85 31.42 34.34
CA VAL A 212 -1.63 30.62 34.32
C VAL A 212 -0.81 30.97 33.09
N GLN A 213 0.51 30.80 33.20
CA GLN A 213 1.42 30.95 32.07
C GLN A 213 1.70 29.58 31.47
N VAL A 214 1.36 29.40 30.20
CA VAL A 214 1.62 28.17 29.46
C VAL A 214 2.66 28.50 28.40
N THR A 215 3.73 27.71 28.30
CA THR A 215 4.73 27.87 27.23
C THR A 215 4.44 26.87 26.12
N PRO A 216 3.86 27.28 24.97
CA PRO A 216 3.52 26.36 23.90
C PRO A 216 4.76 25.73 23.29
N GLU A 217 4.64 24.45 22.96
CA GLU A 217 5.65 23.68 22.24
C GLU A 217 5.24 23.54 20.79
N GLU A 218 6.21 23.20 19.94
CA GLU A 218 5.91 22.84 18.56
C GLU A 218 5.20 21.49 18.56
N ARG A 219 4.07 21.42 17.85
CA ARG A 219 3.33 20.17 17.66
C ARG A 219 4.19 19.23 16.84
N GLU A 220 4.67 18.17 17.48
CA GLU A 220 5.28 17.03 16.80
C GLU A 220 4.22 16.30 15.98
N ASN A 221 4.59 15.81 14.79
CA ASN A 221 3.72 14.97 13.98
C ASN A 221 3.23 13.76 14.79
N VAL A 222 1.97 13.35 14.57
CA VAL A 222 1.46 12.11 15.18
C VAL A 222 2.24 10.91 14.66
N GLU A 223 2.46 10.84 13.35
CA GLU A 223 3.28 9.80 12.72
C GLU A 223 4.62 10.37 12.22
N ALA A 224 5.69 9.58 12.36
CA ALA A 224 6.97 9.92 11.76
C ALA A 224 7.00 9.51 10.28
N PRO A 225 7.84 10.17 9.46
CA PRO A 225 8.05 9.75 8.07
C PRO A 225 8.40 8.26 7.97
N VAL A 226 7.77 7.59 7.02
CA VAL A 226 8.01 6.18 6.71
C VAL A 226 9.18 6.07 5.75
N ALA A 227 10.12 5.17 6.04
CA ALA A 227 11.21 4.79 5.17
C ALA A 227 11.04 3.34 4.72
N GLU A 228 11.42 3.06 3.47
CA GLU A 228 11.51 1.68 2.98
C GLU A 228 12.88 1.08 3.33
N LEU A 229 12.88 -0.18 3.76
CA LEU A 229 14.07 -0.97 4.09
C LEU A 229 14.06 -2.27 3.26
N PRO A 230 14.44 -2.20 1.97
CA PRO A 230 14.25 -3.31 1.03
C PRO A 230 15.00 -4.58 1.42
N LEU A 231 16.19 -4.44 2.01
CA LEU A 231 17.04 -5.58 2.41
C LEU A 231 16.46 -6.39 3.58
N VAL A 232 15.51 -5.81 4.31
CA VAL A 232 14.76 -6.48 5.38
C VAL A 232 13.34 -6.85 4.90
N GLY A 233 12.85 -6.18 3.86
CA GLY A 233 11.49 -6.37 3.34
C GLY A 233 10.43 -5.71 4.21
N ILE A 234 10.70 -4.51 4.75
CA ILE A 234 9.72 -3.73 5.54
C ILE A 234 9.68 -2.27 5.11
N THR A 235 8.57 -1.60 5.42
CA THR A 235 8.55 -0.14 5.62
C THR A 235 8.47 0.14 7.11
N ALA A 236 9.16 1.19 7.57
CA ALA A 236 9.24 1.49 8.98
C ALA A 236 9.39 2.98 9.27
N SER A 237 9.01 3.39 10.47
CA SER A 237 9.13 4.77 10.94
C SER A 237 9.71 4.83 12.36
N ASN A 238 10.18 6.01 12.76
CA ASN A 238 10.55 6.27 14.15
C ASN A 238 9.29 6.41 15.02
N LEU A 239 9.42 6.16 16.32
CA LEU A 239 8.37 6.50 17.28
C LEU A 239 8.38 8.00 17.61
N THR A 240 7.23 8.64 17.42
CA THR A 240 6.94 10.01 17.89
C THR A 240 6.56 10.01 19.38
N ALA A 241 6.45 11.19 20.01
CA ALA A 241 5.86 11.27 21.35
C ALA A 241 4.45 10.66 21.43
N TRP A 242 3.66 10.89 20.37
CA TRP A 242 2.26 10.49 20.29
C TRP A 242 2.14 8.99 20.17
N SER A 243 2.76 8.40 19.14
CA SER A 243 2.76 6.95 18.92
C SER A 243 3.35 6.19 20.11
N ALA A 244 4.43 6.68 20.73
CA ALA A 244 4.97 6.06 21.94
C ALA A 244 3.95 6.04 23.10
N LYS A 245 3.20 7.14 23.31
CA LYS A 245 2.15 7.19 24.34
C LYS A 245 0.96 6.31 24.01
N GLU A 246 0.53 6.26 22.75
CA GLU A 246 -0.56 5.39 22.29
C GLU A 246 -0.21 3.91 22.47
N LEU A 247 1.03 3.55 22.16
CA LEU A 247 1.61 2.23 22.41
C LEU A 247 1.96 1.97 23.90
N LYS A 248 1.72 2.96 24.77
CA LYS A 248 1.98 2.91 26.22
C LYS A 248 3.44 2.59 26.56
N ARG A 249 4.37 3.13 25.77
CA ARG A 249 5.82 2.98 25.93
C ARG A 249 6.38 4.13 26.76
N GLY A 250 7.36 3.81 27.61
CA GLY A 250 8.09 4.80 28.40
C GLY A 250 9.19 5.54 27.62
N SER A 251 9.53 5.07 26.42
CA SER A 251 10.53 5.67 25.54
C SER A 251 10.09 5.65 24.08
N ARG A 252 10.81 6.41 23.25
CA ARG A 252 10.67 6.41 21.79
C ARG A 252 11.67 5.47 21.11
N ASP A 253 12.42 4.69 21.89
CA ASP A 253 13.44 3.80 21.36
C ASP A 253 12.77 2.64 20.62
N GLY A 254 13.24 2.44 19.39
CA GLY A 254 12.81 1.36 18.49
C GLY A 254 12.41 1.89 17.12
N VAL A 255 12.04 0.95 16.25
CA VAL A 255 11.60 1.20 14.88
C VAL A 255 10.25 0.54 14.67
N HIS A 256 9.24 1.35 14.36
CA HIS A 256 7.86 0.91 14.17
C HIS A 256 7.69 0.35 12.77
N VAL A 257 7.39 -0.93 12.65
CA VAL A 257 7.09 -1.59 11.38
C VAL A 257 5.73 -1.11 10.89
N ARG A 258 5.71 -0.48 9.72
CA ARG A 258 4.52 0.11 9.09
C ARG A 258 3.96 -0.77 7.96
N GLY A 259 4.80 -1.64 7.42
CA GLY A 259 4.47 -2.53 6.33
C GLY A 259 5.48 -3.66 6.27
N VAL A 260 5.02 -4.86 5.90
CA VAL A 260 5.87 -6.02 5.66
C VAL A 260 5.64 -6.51 4.24
N ARG A 261 6.73 -6.68 3.51
CA ARG A 261 6.71 -7.10 2.11
C ARG A 261 6.46 -8.61 2.03
N PRO A 262 5.39 -9.08 1.36
CA PRO A 262 5.15 -10.51 1.17
C PRO A 262 6.32 -11.20 0.46
N GLY A 263 6.77 -12.34 0.99
CA GLY A 263 7.91 -13.09 0.48
C GLY A 263 9.27 -12.36 0.61
N GLY A 264 9.34 -11.28 1.38
CA GLY A 264 10.60 -10.66 1.80
C GLY A 264 11.10 -11.24 3.12
N PRO A 265 12.34 -10.94 3.53
CA PRO A 265 12.97 -11.55 4.72
C PRO A 265 12.11 -11.45 5.98
N ALA A 266 11.55 -10.27 6.26
CA ALA A 266 10.67 -10.04 7.41
C ALA A 266 9.40 -10.90 7.41
N ALA A 267 8.82 -11.19 6.25
CA ALA A 267 7.63 -12.04 6.13
C ALA A 267 7.96 -13.54 6.29
N GLU A 268 9.18 -13.94 5.93
CA GLU A 268 9.63 -15.34 5.98
C GLU A 268 10.22 -15.74 7.33
N GLY A 269 10.58 -14.75 8.15
CA GLY A 269 11.02 -14.93 9.53
C GLY A 269 10.09 -15.84 10.34
N ARG A 270 10.65 -16.49 11.37
CA ARG A 270 9.91 -17.41 12.24
C ARG A 270 10.11 -17.02 13.71
N PRO A 271 9.15 -16.28 14.33
CA PRO A 271 7.93 -15.71 13.75
C PRO A 271 8.21 -14.57 12.76
N ALA A 272 7.28 -14.35 11.83
CA ALA A 272 7.37 -13.24 10.88
C ALA A 272 7.17 -11.91 11.61
N LEU A 273 7.81 -10.83 11.14
CA LEU A 273 7.44 -9.48 11.55
C LEU A 273 6.06 -9.14 10.97
N ASP A 274 5.30 -8.36 11.71
CA ASP A 274 3.98 -7.87 11.34
C ASP A 274 3.92 -6.33 11.47
N ASN A 275 2.85 -5.74 10.90
CA ASN A 275 2.54 -4.33 11.14
C ASN A 275 2.38 -4.09 12.65
N ASP A 276 2.83 -2.92 13.10
CA ASP A 276 2.85 -2.49 14.50
C ASP A 276 3.87 -3.17 15.43
N ASP A 277 4.68 -4.09 14.92
CA ASP A 277 5.86 -4.54 15.66
C ASP A 277 6.88 -3.40 15.81
N ILE A 278 7.57 -3.36 16.96
CA ILE A 278 8.64 -2.40 17.21
C ILE A 278 9.98 -3.14 17.27
N VAL A 279 10.82 -3.00 16.24
CA VAL A 279 12.19 -3.53 16.24
C VAL A 279 13.05 -2.71 17.19
N VAL A 280 13.76 -3.37 18.10
CA VAL A 280 14.47 -2.73 19.21
C VAL A 280 15.92 -3.19 19.33
N GLU A 281 16.28 -4.30 18.68
CA GLU A 281 17.63 -4.84 18.69
C GLU A 281 17.90 -5.69 17.44
N ILE A 282 19.14 -5.66 16.95
CA ILE A 282 19.63 -6.57 15.91
C ILE A 282 21.02 -7.08 16.34
N ASP A 283 21.21 -8.40 16.41
CA ASP A 283 22.44 -9.07 16.84
C ASP A 283 23.05 -8.49 18.14
N GLY A 284 22.22 -8.26 19.17
CA GLY A 284 22.68 -7.70 20.44
C GLY A 284 22.90 -6.18 20.43
N LYS A 285 22.74 -5.50 19.29
CA LYS A 285 22.92 -4.05 19.16
C LYS A 285 21.57 -3.34 19.29
N PRO A 286 21.42 -2.41 20.25
CA PRO A 286 20.19 -1.64 20.40
C PRO A 286 19.89 -0.81 19.16
N VAL A 287 18.64 -0.86 18.72
CA VAL A 287 18.11 -0.07 17.60
C VAL A 287 17.14 0.96 18.17
N LYS A 288 17.49 2.24 18.07
CA LYS A 288 16.67 3.33 18.63
C LYS A 288 15.91 4.13 17.56
N SER A 289 16.31 3.97 16.31
CA SER A 289 15.77 4.73 15.19
C SER A 289 15.94 3.97 13.87
N VAL A 290 15.20 4.38 12.85
CA VAL A 290 15.31 3.86 11.48
C VAL A 290 16.73 4.06 10.95
N ALA A 291 17.38 5.17 11.31
CA ALA A 291 18.76 5.43 10.92
C ALA A 291 19.74 4.44 11.58
N ASP A 292 19.49 4.02 12.82
CA ASP A 292 20.30 3.00 13.47
C ASP A 292 20.06 1.63 12.85
N LEU A 293 18.80 1.27 12.59
CA LEU A 293 18.46 0.03 11.91
C LEU A 293 19.16 -0.05 10.55
N ASN A 294 18.98 0.96 9.70
CA ASN A 294 19.59 0.98 8.38
C ASN A 294 21.12 0.87 8.44
N ARG A 295 21.77 1.55 9.39
CA ARG A 295 23.22 1.46 9.60
C ARG A 295 23.67 0.05 10.00
N VAL A 296 22.90 -0.64 10.86
CA VAL A 296 23.19 -2.02 11.25
C VAL A 296 23.05 -2.95 10.03
N ILE A 297 21.96 -2.82 9.28
CA ILE A 297 21.70 -3.61 8.07
C ILE A 297 22.77 -3.40 7.01
N GLU A 298 23.10 -2.15 6.67
CA GLU A 298 24.17 -1.83 5.73
C GLU A 298 25.51 -2.42 6.18
N GLY A 299 25.82 -2.38 7.48
CA GLY A 299 27.03 -2.98 8.02
C GLY A 299 27.08 -4.51 7.87
N LEU A 300 25.94 -5.19 7.88
CA LEU A 300 25.85 -6.63 7.68
C LEU A 300 25.96 -7.02 6.21
N THR A 301 25.48 -6.19 5.28
CA THR A 301 25.35 -6.54 3.86
C THR A 301 26.39 -5.89 2.95
N LYS A 302 27.20 -4.93 3.43
CA LYS A 302 28.10 -4.13 2.58
C LYS A 302 29.11 -4.96 1.78
N ASP A 303 29.65 -6.01 2.40
CA ASP A 303 30.75 -6.80 1.84
C ASP A 303 30.30 -8.22 1.43
N VAL A 304 28.98 -8.45 1.37
CA VAL A 304 28.38 -9.78 1.16
C VAL A 304 27.32 -9.69 0.06
N SER A 305 27.42 -10.58 -0.92
CA SER A 305 26.47 -10.65 -2.04
C SER A 305 25.27 -11.55 -1.77
N GLU A 306 25.37 -12.44 -0.79
CA GLU A 306 24.30 -13.36 -0.37
C GLU A 306 23.58 -12.82 0.88
N PRO A 307 22.30 -13.17 1.09
CA PRO A 307 21.60 -12.85 2.32
C PRO A 307 22.33 -13.37 3.56
N VAL A 308 22.28 -12.57 4.63
CA VAL A 308 22.92 -12.87 5.91
C VAL A 308 21.86 -12.99 7.00
N GLY A 309 21.79 -14.14 7.64
CA GLY A 309 20.95 -14.35 8.82
C GLY A 309 21.36 -13.43 9.97
N ALA A 310 20.41 -12.62 10.45
CA ALA A 310 20.57 -11.74 11.61
C ALA A 310 19.43 -11.93 12.61
N LEU A 311 19.74 -11.87 13.91
CA LEU A 311 18.78 -12.03 15.00
C LEU A 311 18.14 -10.68 15.33
N PHE A 312 16.84 -10.56 15.11
CA PHE A 312 16.05 -9.38 15.44
C PHE A 312 15.29 -9.60 16.75
N ALA A 313 15.39 -8.65 17.67
CA ALA A 313 14.46 -8.54 18.78
C ALA A 313 13.43 -7.45 18.51
N PHE A 314 12.16 -7.77 18.73
CA PHE A 314 11.05 -6.86 18.50
C PHE A 314 9.99 -6.97 19.60
N ASP A 315 9.27 -5.88 19.83
CA ASP A 315 8.10 -5.85 20.70
C ASP A 315 6.83 -6.05 19.87
N ARG A 316 6.05 -7.09 20.17
CA ARG A 316 4.68 -7.26 19.69
C ARG A 316 3.72 -7.00 20.82
N GLY A 317 3.11 -5.82 20.81
CA GLY A 317 2.35 -5.32 21.97
C GLY A 317 3.25 -5.20 23.21
N ARG A 318 3.07 -6.10 24.19
CA ARG A 318 3.87 -6.15 25.43
C ARG A 318 4.85 -7.33 25.49
N GLN A 319 4.92 -8.14 24.44
CA GLN A 319 5.80 -9.30 24.38
C GLN A 319 7.09 -8.93 23.67
N ARG A 320 8.24 -9.27 24.25
CA ARG A 320 9.53 -9.24 23.57
C ARG A 320 9.70 -10.57 22.84
N MET A 321 9.86 -10.52 21.52
CA MET A 321 10.03 -11.67 20.64
C MET A 321 11.38 -11.61 19.94
N LEU A 322 11.81 -12.75 19.42
CA LEU A 322 13.03 -12.90 18.62
C LEU A 322 12.67 -13.58 17.30
N THR A 323 13.30 -13.15 16.21
CA THR A 323 13.22 -13.83 14.90
C THR A 323 14.57 -13.74 14.18
N VAL A 324 14.87 -14.71 13.33
CA VAL A 324 16.05 -14.67 12.46
C VAL A 324 15.57 -14.29 11.06
N LEU A 325 16.13 -13.22 10.50
CA LEU A 325 15.83 -12.75 9.16
C LEU A 325 17.06 -12.90 8.26
N GLU A 326 16.87 -13.41 7.05
CA GLU A 326 17.92 -13.48 6.02
C GLU A 326 18.00 -12.13 5.30
N VAL A 327 18.80 -11.21 5.83
CA VAL A 327 18.89 -9.82 5.37
C VAL A 327 19.82 -9.71 4.17
N GLY A 328 19.34 -9.16 3.06
CA GLY A 328 20.16 -8.93 1.87
C GLY A 328 19.37 -9.06 0.57
N ARG A 329 20.09 -9.02 -0.56
CA ARG A 329 19.51 -9.30 -1.87
C ARG A 329 19.65 -10.80 -2.14
N ALA A 330 18.53 -11.51 -2.28
CA ALA A 330 18.57 -12.89 -2.71
C ALA A 330 19.18 -12.96 -4.12
N GLY A 331 20.23 -13.76 -4.28
CA GLY A 331 20.84 -14.01 -5.58
C GLY A 331 19.91 -14.78 -6.51
N LEU A 332 20.34 -14.98 -7.75
CA LEU A 332 19.72 -15.93 -8.68
C LEU A 332 19.73 -17.33 -8.04
N GLU A 333 18.65 -17.75 -7.42
CA GLU A 333 18.51 -19.14 -6.98
C GLU A 333 18.18 -20.00 -8.21
N ASP A 334 19.00 -21.02 -8.45
CA ASP A 334 18.56 -22.20 -9.19
C ASP A 334 17.71 -22.99 -8.18
N PRO A 335 16.37 -23.06 -8.32
CA PRO A 335 15.47 -23.66 -7.33
C PRO A 335 15.68 -25.17 -7.11
N GLY A 336 16.79 -25.73 -7.60
CA GLY A 336 17.09 -27.15 -7.59
C GLY A 336 16.25 -27.87 -8.63
N LEU A 337 16.81 -28.93 -9.22
CA LEU A 337 16.05 -29.82 -10.08
C LEU A 337 15.18 -30.70 -9.17
N GLU A 338 13.86 -30.49 -9.13
CA GLU A 338 12.98 -31.55 -8.61
C GLU A 338 13.24 -32.81 -9.45
N THR A 339 13.28 -34.00 -8.82
CA THR A 339 13.44 -35.24 -9.59
C THR A 339 12.33 -35.36 -10.61
N ARG A 340 12.66 -35.20 -11.88
CA ARG A 340 11.70 -35.20 -13.00
C ARG A 340 10.93 -36.52 -12.98
N LYS A 341 9.62 -36.45 -13.18
CA LYS A 341 8.74 -37.61 -13.14
C LYS A 341 8.29 -37.97 -14.55
N ALA A 342 7.82 -39.20 -14.71
CA ALA A 342 7.15 -39.60 -15.94
C ALA A 342 5.87 -38.77 -16.15
N TRP A 343 5.55 -38.48 -17.41
CA TRP A 343 4.45 -37.62 -17.81
C TRP A 343 3.86 -38.07 -19.15
N ILE A 344 2.58 -37.80 -19.36
CA ILE A 344 1.94 -37.90 -20.67
C ILE A 344 1.51 -36.47 -21.06
N PRO A 345 1.90 -35.95 -22.23
CA PRO A 345 1.59 -34.59 -22.69
C PRO A 345 0.11 -34.41 -23.08
N VAL A 346 -0.78 -34.54 -22.11
CA VAL A 346 -2.22 -34.30 -22.22
C VAL A 346 -2.73 -33.46 -21.04
N SER A 347 -3.76 -32.66 -21.30
CA SER A 347 -4.60 -32.10 -20.25
C SER A 347 -5.82 -32.98 -20.07
N VAL A 348 -6.25 -33.17 -18.82
CA VAL A 348 -7.36 -34.06 -18.49
C VAL A 348 -8.39 -33.35 -17.60
N GLN A 349 -9.60 -33.88 -17.60
CA GLN A 349 -10.70 -33.48 -16.72
C GLN A 349 -11.23 -34.75 -16.05
N VAL A 350 -11.49 -34.70 -14.74
CA VAL A 350 -12.12 -35.83 -14.04
C VAL A 350 -13.46 -36.18 -14.66
N LEU A 351 -13.68 -37.47 -14.92
CA LEU A 351 -14.98 -38.00 -15.30
C LEU A 351 -15.86 -38.11 -14.04
N THR A 352 -16.45 -36.99 -13.63
CA THR A 352 -17.36 -37.01 -12.47
C THR A 352 -18.56 -37.93 -12.74
N SER A 353 -19.16 -38.51 -11.70
CA SER A 353 -20.31 -39.41 -11.87
C SER A 353 -21.44 -38.78 -12.70
N GLN A 354 -21.73 -37.49 -12.46
CA GLN A 354 -22.72 -36.74 -13.24
C GLN A 354 -22.32 -36.57 -14.71
N LEU A 355 -21.03 -36.32 -14.98
CA LEU A 355 -20.52 -36.20 -16.35
C LEU A 355 -20.54 -37.56 -17.06
N ALA A 356 -20.17 -38.64 -16.36
CA ALA A 356 -20.25 -40.01 -16.86
C ALA A 356 -21.66 -40.37 -17.31
N ASP A 357 -22.67 -40.06 -16.49
CA ASP A 357 -24.08 -40.30 -16.81
C ASP A 357 -24.54 -39.55 -18.06
N LYS A 358 -24.17 -38.27 -18.18
CA LYS A 358 -24.50 -37.46 -19.38
C LYS A 358 -23.81 -37.95 -20.64
N LEU A 359 -22.64 -38.58 -20.50
CA LEU A 359 -21.90 -39.19 -21.60
C LEU A 359 -22.28 -40.65 -21.87
N ARG A 360 -23.29 -41.19 -21.19
CA ARG A 360 -23.73 -42.61 -21.28
C ARG A 360 -22.63 -43.61 -20.90
N LEU A 361 -21.81 -43.22 -19.93
CA LEU A 361 -20.73 -44.02 -19.35
C LEU A 361 -20.97 -44.25 -17.85
N SER A 362 -22.24 -44.31 -17.45
CA SER A 362 -22.67 -44.52 -16.05
C SER A 362 -21.93 -45.69 -15.42
N GLY A 363 -21.42 -45.47 -14.21
CA GLY A 363 -20.64 -46.47 -13.47
C GLY A 363 -19.16 -46.60 -13.88
N ARG A 364 -18.69 -45.84 -14.87
CA ARG A 364 -17.25 -45.76 -15.19
C ARG A 364 -16.59 -44.60 -14.48
N THR A 365 -15.35 -44.82 -14.07
CA THR A 365 -14.44 -43.81 -13.52
C THR A 365 -13.31 -43.55 -14.51
N GLY A 366 -12.66 -42.39 -14.39
CA GLY A 366 -11.50 -42.08 -15.20
C GLY A 366 -11.32 -40.60 -15.45
N VAL A 367 -10.52 -40.28 -16.46
CA VAL A 367 -10.29 -38.90 -16.88
C VAL A 367 -10.52 -38.73 -18.37
N ARG A 368 -11.14 -37.63 -18.76
CA ARG A 368 -11.37 -37.25 -20.15
C ARG A 368 -10.25 -36.34 -20.64
N ILE A 369 -9.62 -36.68 -21.75
CA ILE A 369 -8.59 -35.85 -22.39
C ILE A 369 -9.26 -34.59 -22.96
N THR A 370 -8.83 -33.43 -22.48
CA THR A 370 -9.33 -32.12 -22.91
C THR A 370 -8.39 -31.45 -23.91
N ARG A 371 -7.09 -31.80 -23.88
CA ARG A 371 -6.08 -31.31 -24.82
C ARG A 371 -4.96 -32.32 -25.01
N VAL A 372 -4.43 -32.42 -26.22
CA VAL A 372 -3.19 -33.17 -26.52
C VAL A 372 -2.11 -32.14 -26.85
N LEU A 373 -1.02 -32.12 -26.07
CA LEU A 373 0.03 -31.10 -26.13
C LEU A 373 1.18 -31.45 -27.11
N GLY A 374 1.02 -32.49 -27.93
CA GLY A 374 2.04 -33.01 -28.85
C GLY A 374 2.78 -34.23 -28.29
N GLY A 375 4.06 -34.39 -28.66
CA GLY A 375 4.96 -35.39 -28.08
C GLY A 375 4.48 -36.85 -28.19
N SER A 376 4.80 -37.65 -27.17
CA SER A 376 4.43 -39.06 -27.11
C SER A 376 2.92 -39.32 -27.19
N ALA A 377 2.10 -38.44 -26.62
CA ALA A 377 0.65 -38.58 -26.64
C ALA A 377 0.07 -38.46 -28.06
N ALA A 378 0.55 -37.47 -28.83
CA ALA A 378 0.15 -37.31 -30.22
C ALA A 378 0.68 -38.44 -31.11
N ALA A 379 1.94 -38.85 -30.91
CA ALA A 379 2.55 -39.97 -31.62
C ALA A 379 1.82 -41.31 -31.37
N ALA A 380 1.30 -41.51 -30.15
CA ALA A 380 0.50 -42.66 -29.79
C ALA A 380 -0.95 -42.59 -30.30
N GLY A 381 -1.38 -41.46 -30.86
CA GLY A 381 -2.72 -41.31 -31.44
C GLY A 381 -3.84 -41.03 -30.43
N LEU A 382 -3.50 -40.49 -29.25
CA LEU A 382 -4.50 -39.96 -28.30
C LEU A 382 -5.20 -38.74 -28.90
N ARG A 383 -6.49 -38.56 -28.58
CA ARG A 383 -7.34 -37.50 -29.13
C ARG A 383 -8.11 -36.76 -28.04
N VAL A 384 -8.45 -35.50 -28.30
CA VAL A 384 -9.38 -34.75 -27.45
C VAL A 384 -10.72 -35.47 -27.40
N GLY A 385 -11.25 -35.68 -26.19
CA GLY A 385 -12.49 -36.40 -25.93
C GLY A 385 -12.33 -37.88 -25.59
N ASP A 386 -11.14 -38.46 -25.78
CA ASP A 386 -10.81 -39.81 -25.30
C ASP A 386 -10.95 -39.88 -23.77
N ILE A 387 -11.52 -40.97 -23.25
CA ILE A 387 -11.69 -41.18 -21.81
C ILE A 387 -10.77 -42.32 -21.37
N VAL A 388 -9.79 -41.99 -20.54
CA VAL A 388 -8.84 -42.97 -19.99
C VAL A 388 -9.44 -43.56 -18.72
N THR A 389 -9.69 -44.87 -18.75
CA THR A 389 -10.31 -45.62 -17.66
C THR A 389 -9.33 -46.51 -16.91
N ARG A 390 -8.21 -46.88 -17.54
CA ARG A 390 -7.19 -47.77 -16.97
C ARG A 390 -5.80 -47.44 -17.51
N ILE A 391 -4.77 -47.62 -16.68
CA ILE A 391 -3.35 -47.52 -17.03
C ILE A 391 -2.71 -48.88 -16.70
N ASP A 392 -2.19 -49.57 -17.72
CA ASP A 392 -1.81 -50.97 -17.65
C ASP A 392 -2.93 -51.80 -17.02
N ASP A 393 -2.72 -52.35 -15.82
CA ASP A 393 -3.69 -53.17 -15.09
C ASP A 393 -4.43 -52.43 -13.95
N ALA A 394 -4.16 -51.13 -13.76
CA ALA A 394 -4.74 -50.32 -12.68
C ALA A 394 -5.84 -49.38 -13.19
N ASP A 395 -7.02 -49.45 -12.56
CA ASP A 395 -8.15 -48.58 -12.88
C ASP A 395 -7.91 -47.14 -12.42
N VAL A 396 -8.33 -46.17 -13.23
CA VAL A 396 -8.31 -44.75 -12.89
C VAL A 396 -9.60 -44.43 -12.16
N GLU A 397 -9.61 -44.56 -10.84
CA GLU A 397 -10.79 -44.38 -9.98
C GLU A 397 -11.20 -42.91 -9.75
N ALA A 398 -10.94 -42.02 -10.71
CA ALA A 398 -11.30 -40.61 -10.61
C ALA A 398 -12.80 -40.44 -10.91
N SER A 399 -13.57 -39.98 -9.92
CA SER A 399 -15.03 -39.84 -10.02
C SER A 399 -15.60 -38.59 -9.32
N GLN A 400 -14.77 -37.89 -8.55
CA GLN A 400 -15.11 -36.68 -7.82
C GLN A 400 -14.20 -35.51 -8.22
N PRO A 401 -14.64 -34.24 -8.10
CA PRO A 401 -13.80 -33.09 -8.43
C PRO A 401 -12.45 -33.04 -7.70
N SER A 402 -12.37 -33.61 -6.48
CA SER A 402 -11.13 -33.71 -5.72
C SER A 402 -10.07 -34.65 -6.30
N ASP A 403 -10.44 -35.50 -7.26
CA ASP A 403 -9.55 -36.52 -7.84
C ASP A 403 -8.73 -36.00 -9.02
N GLU A 404 -8.66 -34.67 -9.20
CA GLU A 404 -8.03 -34.01 -10.36
C GLU A 404 -6.57 -34.45 -10.59
N ASP A 405 -5.83 -34.68 -9.51
CA ASP A 405 -4.42 -35.08 -9.56
C ASP A 405 -4.20 -36.60 -9.67
N LEU A 406 -5.26 -37.43 -9.60
CA LEU A 406 -5.11 -38.90 -9.51
C LEU A 406 -4.39 -39.47 -10.75
N PHE A 407 -4.84 -39.10 -11.94
CA PHE A 407 -4.25 -39.57 -13.19
C PHE A 407 -2.77 -39.18 -13.31
N ALA A 408 -2.44 -37.92 -12.99
CA ALA A 408 -1.06 -37.46 -12.99
C ALA A 408 -0.20 -38.21 -11.96
N THR A 409 -0.75 -38.45 -10.76
CA THR A 409 -0.09 -39.19 -9.68
C THR A 409 0.21 -40.63 -10.08
N MET A 410 -0.73 -41.33 -10.71
CA MET A 410 -0.53 -42.68 -11.22
C MET A 410 0.61 -42.72 -12.25
N ILE A 411 0.63 -41.79 -13.20
CA ILE A 411 1.71 -41.71 -14.22
C ILE A 411 3.08 -41.42 -13.59
N ARG A 412 3.15 -40.57 -12.56
CA ARG A 412 4.41 -40.21 -11.88
C ARG A 412 5.12 -41.39 -11.19
N GLN A 413 4.42 -42.51 -10.96
CA GLN A 413 4.99 -43.72 -10.36
C GLN A 413 5.86 -44.51 -11.34
N TYR A 414 5.67 -44.31 -12.65
CA TYR A 414 6.41 -45.01 -13.69
C TYR A 414 7.76 -44.35 -13.98
N LYS A 415 8.64 -45.10 -14.66
CA LYS A 415 9.94 -44.57 -15.12
C LYS A 415 9.77 -43.76 -16.40
N ILE A 416 10.51 -42.66 -16.51
CA ILE A 416 10.59 -41.87 -17.75
C ILE A 416 11.07 -42.78 -18.89
N GLY A 417 10.43 -42.68 -20.05
CA GLY A 417 10.74 -43.47 -21.25
C GLY A 417 10.13 -44.87 -21.26
N SER A 418 9.48 -45.32 -20.19
CA SER A 418 8.71 -46.57 -20.21
C SER A 418 7.41 -46.41 -21.03
N THR A 419 6.91 -47.50 -21.62
CA THR A 419 5.64 -47.50 -22.36
C THR A 419 4.54 -48.09 -21.48
N VAL A 420 3.43 -47.36 -21.34
CA VAL A 420 2.22 -47.81 -20.63
C VAL A 420 1.07 -48.03 -21.61
N LYS A 421 0.20 -48.99 -21.32
CA LYS A 421 -1.02 -49.27 -22.09
C LYS A 421 -2.20 -48.56 -21.45
N LEU A 422 -2.74 -47.55 -22.12
CA LEU A 422 -3.96 -46.88 -21.71
C LEU A 422 -5.18 -47.63 -22.27
N THR A 423 -6.17 -47.90 -21.41
CA THR A 423 -7.50 -48.31 -21.87
C THR A 423 -8.34 -47.05 -22.07
N VAL A 424 -8.63 -46.76 -23.33
CA VAL A 424 -9.29 -45.52 -23.76
C VAL A 424 -10.67 -45.84 -24.32
N VAL A 425 -11.69 -45.13 -23.87
CA VAL A 425 -13.03 -45.14 -24.47
C VAL A 425 -13.11 -43.97 -25.45
N ARG A 426 -13.38 -44.28 -26.72
CA ARG A 426 -13.59 -43.29 -27.78
C ARG A 426 -14.96 -43.52 -28.41
N GLY A 427 -15.89 -42.61 -28.13
CA GLY A 427 -17.32 -42.86 -28.39
C GLY A 427 -17.85 -43.94 -27.44
N THR A 428 -18.20 -45.11 -27.97
CA THR A 428 -18.64 -46.27 -27.17
C THR A 428 -17.67 -47.45 -27.21
N ALA A 429 -16.60 -47.36 -28.00
CA ALA A 429 -15.63 -48.45 -28.17
C ALA A 429 -14.45 -48.26 -27.22
N GLU A 430 -14.02 -49.37 -26.62
CA GLU A 430 -12.75 -49.46 -25.89
C GLU A 430 -11.62 -49.82 -26.84
N GLN A 431 -10.47 -49.17 -26.65
CA GLN A 431 -9.25 -49.45 -27.39
C GLN A 431 -8.05 -49.36 -26.44
N GLN A 432 -7.01 -50.14 -26.73
CA GLN A 432 -5.73 -50.02 -26.04
C GLN A 432 -4.81 -49.10 -26.84
N VAL A 433 -4.23 -48.12 -26.16
CA VAL A 433 -3.26 -47.17 -26.73
C VAL A 433 -1.97 -47.26 -25.94
N SER A 434 -0.89 -47.67 -26.60
CA SER A 434 0.45 -47.71 -25.98
C SER A 434 1.10 -46.33 -26.09
N VAL A 435 1.47 -45.74 -24.96
CA VAL A 435 2.08 -44.41 -24.89
C VAL A 435 3.42 -44.50 -24.18
N THR A 436 4.49 -44.02 -24.80
CA THR A 436 5.80 -43.87 -24.15
C THR A 436 5.76 -42.64 -23.24
N LEU A 437 6.16 -42.76 -21.99
CA LEU A 437 6.09 -41.67 -21.02
C LEU A 437 7.22 -40.68 -21.23
N ASP A 438 6.86 -39.42 -21.44
CA ASP A 438 7.80 -38.31 -21.56
C ASP A 438 8.31 -37.87 -20.18
N GLN A 439 9.36 -37.06 -20.19
CA GLN A 439 9.81 -36.35 -19.00
C GLN A 439 8.85 -35.19 -18.71
N SER A 440 8.39 -35.05 -17.46
CA SER A 440 7.57 -33.92 -17.05
C SER A 440 8.26 -32.58 -17.34
N PRO A 441 7.56 -31.56 -17.88
CA PRO A 441 8.14 -30.25 -18.13
C PRO A 441 8.56 -29.60 -16.80
N ARG A 442 9.48 -28.63 -16.88
CA ARG A 442 9.84 -27.82 -15.71
C ARG A 442 8.63 -27.01 -15.25
N LEU A 443 8.38 -26.99 -13.95
CA LEU A 443 7.32 -26.16 -13.37
C LEU A 443 7.76 -24.70 -13.28
N PRO A 444 6.83 -23.72 -13.28
CA PRO A 444 7.15 -22.31 -13.11
C PRO A 444 8.02 -22.00 -11.88
N ARG A 445 7.83 -22.75 -10.78
CA ARG A 445 8.63 -22.61 -9.56
C ARG A 445 10.07 -23.10 -9.70
N GLU A 446 10.34 -23.93 -10.70
CA GLU A 446 11.67 -24.47 -11.01
C GLU A 446 12.41 -23.64 -12.06
N MET A 447 11.78 -22.57 -12.57
CA MET A 447 12.39 -21.68 -13.54
C MET A 447 13.24 -20.64 -12.82
N LYS A 448 14.35 -20.26 -13.45
CA LYS A 448 15.20 -19.19 -12.95
C LYS A 448 14.42 -17.89 -12.88
N LYS A 449 14.66 -17.12 -11.82
CA LYS A 449 13.98 -15.85 -11.55
C LYS A 449 15.00 -14.73 -11.34
N TYR A 450 14.60 -13.53 -11.71
CA TYR A 450 15.34 -12.30 -11.42
C TYR A 450 14.35 -11.24 -10.94
N GLU A 451 14.74 -10.51 -9.91
CA GLU A 451 14.02 -9.36 -9.41
C GLU A 451 14.87 -8.11 -9.62
N ASP A 452 14.31 -7.12 -10.32
CA ASP A 452 14.95 -5.83 -10.51
C ASP A 452 14.62 -4.91 -9.32
N PRO A 453 15.61 -4.50 -8.52
CA PRO A 453 15.36 -3.65 -7.35
C PRO A 453 15.20 -2.17 -7.69
N ASN A 454 15.60 -1.72 -8.89
CA ASN A 454 15.55 -0.32 -9.30
C ASN A 454 14.23 0.03 -9.99
N PHE A 455 13.66 -0.95 -10.68
CA PHE A 455 12.41 -0.83 -11.42
C PHE A 455 11.26 -1.66 -10.82
N GLU A 456 11.57 -2.53 -9.86
CA GLU A 456 10.61 -3.16 -8.93
C GLU A 456 9.63 -4.11 -9.62
N PHE A 457 10.18 -4.97 -10.49
CA PHE A 457 9.47 -6.06 -11.12
C PHE A 457 10.28 -7.36 -11.04
N ARG A 458 9.58 -8.48 -11.19
CA ARG A 458 10.17 -9.83 -11.19
C ARG A 458 9.87 -10.53 -12.51
N VAL A 459 10.89 -11.17 -13.06
CA VAL A 459 10.77 -12.00 -14.26
C VAL A 459 11.23 -13.43 -13.99
N ARG A 460 10.69 -14.35 -14.77
CA ARG A 460 11.15 -15.75 -14.82
C ARG A 460 11.27 -16.25 -16.25
N ASP A 461 12.09 -17.28 -16.45
CA ASP A 461 12.10 -17.99 -17.73
C ASP A 461 10.73 -18.64 -18.00
N ILE A 462 10.36 -18.71 -19.29
CA ILE A 462 9.10 -19.32 -19.72
C ILE A 462 9.18 -20.85 -19.73
N THR A 463 8.09 -21.51 -19.36
CA THR A 463 7.93 -22.97 -19.44
C THR A 463 7.26 -23.37 -20.76
N THR A 464 7.34 -24.66 -21.12
CA THR A 464 6.57 -25.22 -22.23
C THR A 464 5.05 -25.10 -22.02
N ALA A 465 4.60 -25.11 -20.76
CA ALA A 465 3.19 -24.90 -20.43
C ALA A 465 2.75 -23.45 -20.70
N ASP A 466 3.57 -22.46 -20.37
CA ASP A 466 3.27 -21.03 -20.64
C ASP A 466 3.09 -20.78 -22.14
N GLN A 467 3.99 -21.35 -22.96
CA GLN A 467 3.90 -21.26 -24.42
C GLN A 467 2.60 -21.88 -24.96
N ALA A 468 2.19 -23.03 -24.41
CA ALA A 468 0.97 -23.73 -24.82
C ALA A 468 -0.32 -23.05 -24.32
N GLU A 469 -0.30 -22.42 -23.15
CA GLU A 469 -1.46 -21.70 -22.61
C GLU A 469 -1.71 -20.37 -23.34
N LYS A 470 -0.63 -19.63 -23.62
CA LYS A 470 -0.69 -18.30 -24.22
C LYS A 470 -0.69 -18.30 -25.75
N SER A 471 -0.63 -19.48 -26.38
CA SER A 471 -0.56 -19.67 -27.83
C SER A 471 0.56 -18.83 -28.49
N TRP A 472 1.72 -18.73 -27.81
CA TRP A 472 2.87 -18.03 -28.37
C TRP A 472 3.45 -18.81 -29.55
N VAL A 473 4.08 -18.09 -30.50
CA VAL A 473 4.62 -18.71 -31.72
C VAL A 473 5.71 -19.71 -31.33
N GLU A 474 5.70 -20.89 -31.94
CA GLU A 474 6.69 -21.93 -31.69
C GLU A 474 8.11 -21.39 -31.97
N GLY A 475 8.98 -21.42 -30.96
CA GLY A 475 10.35 -20.89 -31.02
C GLY A 475 10.51 -19.44 -30.54
N GLU A 476 9.43 -18.77 -30.13
CA GLU A 476 9.49 -17.45 -29.50
C GLU A 476 10.19 -17.51 -28.14
N ARG A 477 11.18 -16.63 -27.96
CA ARG A 477 12.00 -16.54 -26.74
C ARG A 477 11.80 -15.18 -26.08
N GLY A 478 11.73 -15.21 -24.76
CA GLY A 478 11.45 -14.07 -23.90
C GLY A 478 11.36 -14.55 -22.45
N VAL A 479 11.20 -13.61 -21.52
CA VAL A 479 10.97 -13.93 -20.11
C VAL A 479 9.59 -13.43 -19.69
N LEU A 480 8.92 -14.18 -18.82
CA LEU A 480 7.60 -13.78 -18.32
C LEU A 480 7.78 -12.82 -17.14
N VAL A 481 7.07 -11.69 -17.17
CA VAL A 481 6.88 -10.82 -16.01
C VAL A 481 5.94 -11.52 -15.03
N GLU A 482 6.50 -11.97 -13.92
CA GLU A 482 5.79 -12.73 -12.89
C GLU A 482 5.09 -11.81 -11.89
N ALA A 483 5.71 -10.66 -11.59
CA ALA A 483 5.16 -9.67 -10.66
C ALA A 483 5.67 -8.27 -10.97
N VAL A 484 4.81 -7.27 -10.83
CA VAL A 484 5.13 -5.84 -10.87
C VAL A 484 4.65 -5.20 -9.56
N ARG A 485 5.54 -4.47 -8.88
CA ARG A 485 5.18 -3.80 -7.63
C ARG A 485 4.19 -2.68 -7.89
N GLU A 486 3.04 -2.70 -7.22
CA GLU A 486 2.04 -1.65 -7.32
C GLU A 486 2.63 -0.30 -6.89
N GLY A 487 2.40 0.75 -7.69
CA GLY A 487 2.97 2.09 -7.48
C GLY A 487 4.48 2.19 -7.74
N GLY A 488 5.17 1.10 -8.05
CA GLY A 488 6.58 1.08 -8.39
C GLY A 488 6.88 1.62 -9.79
N TRP A 489 8.17 1.83 -10.10
CA TRP A 489 8.59 2.42 -11.38
C TRP A 489 8.13 1.62 -12.61
N ALA A 490 8.16 0.29 -12.54
CA ALA A 490 7.62 -0.56 -13.60
C ALA A 490 6.10 -0.40 -13.78
N ALA A 491 5.33 -0.26 -12.69
CA ALA A 491 3.89 -0.04 -12.74
C ALA A 491 3.55 1.35 -13.32
N LEU A 492 4.32 2.38 -12.97
CA LEU A 492 4.20 3.73 -13.54
C LEU A 492 4.48 3.75 -15.05
N GLY A 493 5.43 2.93 -15.51
CA GLY A 493 5.68 2.66 -16.93
C GLY A 493 4.63 1.78 -17.60
N HIS A 494 3.64 1.29 -16.84
CA HIS A 494 2.58 0.38 -17.27
C HIS A 494 3.04 -1.03 -17.67
N LEU A 495 4.16 -1.51 -17.13
CA LEU A 495 4.48 -2.94 -17.14
C LEU A 495 3.43 -3.70 -16.32
N ALA A 496 3.04 -4.89 -16.75
CA ALA A 496 2.02 -5.68 -16.05
C ALA A 496 2.42 -7.14 -15.89
N ASP A 497 1.86 -7.77 -14.86
CA ASP A 497 1.92 -9.21 -14.65
C ASP A 497 1.39 -9.95 -15.88
N GLY A 498 2.13 -10.97 -16.31
CA GLY A 498 1.77 -11.76 -17.48
C GLY A 498 2.30 -11.21 -18.82
N ASP A 499 2.97 -10.06 -18.83
CA ASP A 499 3.69 -9.58 -20.01
C ASP A 499 4.85 -10.53 -20.36
N LEU A 500 5.04 -10.80 -21.65
CA LEU A 500 6.24 -11.47 -22.14
C LEU A 500 7.27 -10.41 -22.56
N LEU A 501 8.36 -10.29 -21.82
CA LEU A 501 9.45 -9.38 -22.14
C LEU A 501 10.33 -9.96 -23.26
N LEU A 502 10.44 -9.22 -24.36
CA LEU A 502 11.10 -9.64 -25.59
C LEU A 502 12.45 -8.94 -25.81
N ALA A 503 12.56 -7.67 -25.41
CA ALA A 503 13.80 -6.91 -25.51
C ALA A 503 13.90 -5.81 -24.44
N VAL A 504 15.13 -5.45 -24.09
CA VAL A 504 15.48 -4.31 -23.24
C VAL A 504 16.40 -3.40 -24.06
N ASP A 505 16.02 -2.13 -24.23
CA ASP A 505 16.72 -1.15 -25.09
C ASP A 505 17.05 -1.69 -26.49
N GLY A 506 16.11 -2.41 -27.09
CA GLY A 506 16.26 -3.05 -28.41
C GLY A 506 17.14 -4.31 -28.44
N THR A 507 17.73 -4.71 -27.30
CA THR A 507 18.49 -5.96 -27.18
C THR A 507 17.58 -7.10 -26.77
N ARG A 508 17.52 -8.17 -27.59
CA ARG A 508 16.66 -9.34 -27.31
C ARG A 508 17.04 -10.03 -26.01
N VAL A 509 16.03 -10.44 -25.24
CA VAL A 509 16.21 -11.11 -23.94
C VAL A 509 15.64 -12.52 -23.93
N PRO A 510 16.38 -13.54 -24.41
CA PRO A 510 15.87 -14.90 -24.48
C PRO A 510 15.81 -15.61 -23.13
N THR A 511 16.45 -15.06 -22.10
CA THR A 511 16.64 -15.67 -20.77
C THR A 511 16.72 -14.60 -19.69
N VAL A 512 16.40 -15.01 -18.46
CA VAL A 512 16.46 -14.17 -17.26
C VAL A 512 17.86 -13.59 -17.02
N GLU A 513 18.93 -14.34 -17.28
CA GLU A 513 20.30 -13.85 -17.15
C GLU A 513 20.59 -12.67 -18.08
N THR A 514 20.00 -12.68 -19.27
CA THR A 514 20.16 -11.58 -20.22
C THR A 514 19.45 -10.33 -19.72
N VAL A 515 18.26 -10.48 -19.12
CA VAL A 515 17.54 -9.38 -18.49
C VAL A 515 18.36 -8.79 -17.34
N GLN A 516 18.78 -9.63 -16.38
CA GLN A 516 19.58 -9.18 -15.24
C GLN A 516 20.79 -8.37 -15.70
N LYS A 517 21.59 -8.90 -16.63
CA LYS A 517 22.78 -8.22 -17.12
C LYS A 517 22.48 -6.85 -17.73
N LEU A 518 21.40 -6.74 -18.52
CA LEU A 518 21.03 -5.48 -19.17
C LEU A 518 20.48 -4.46 -18.18
N MET A 519 19.70 -4.91 -17.20
CA MET A 519 19.16 -4.05 -16.16
C MET A 519 20.23 -3.56 -15.18
N GLU A 520 21.16 -4.44 -14.77
CA GLU A 520 22.33 -4.07 -13.96
C GLU A 520 23.21 -3.05 -14.70
N ALA A 521 23.49 -3.28 -15.99
CA ALA A 521 24.22 -2.30 -16.80
C ALA A 521 23.48 -0.96 -16.93
N ALA A 522 22.14 -0.99 -17.00
CA ALA A 522 21.32 0.23 -17.00
C ALA A 522 21.39 0.98 -15.67
N ALA A 523 21.48 0.26 -14.55
CA ALA A 523 21.65 0.82 -13.22
C ALA A 523 23.05 1.41 -13.01
N ASP A 524 24.10 0.71 -13.41
CA ASP A 524 25.49 1.17 -13.29
C ASP A 524 25.72 2.49 -14.04
N ARG A 525 25.12 2.63 -15.22
CA ARG A 525 25.18 3.87 -16.02
C ARG A 525 24.12 4.91 -15.64
N LYS A 526 23.22 4.60 -14.70
CA LYS A 526 22.08 5.44 -14.29
C LYS A 526 21.27 5.96 -15.50
N ALA A 527 20.85 5.04 -16.37
CA ALA A 527 20.20 5.37 -17.63
C ALA A 527 18.91 6.19 -17.42
N PRO A 528 18.72 7.38 -18.02
CA PRO A 528 17.54 8.21 -17.72
C PRO A 528 16.19 7.50 -17.97
N ALA A 529 16.17 6.52 -18.88
CA ALA A 529 15.08 5.59 -19.08
C ALA A 529 15.61 4.24 -19.60
N VAL A 530 14.78 3.20 -19.49
CA VAL A 530 14.96 1.88 -20.09
C VAL A 530 13.69 1.51 -20.84
N VAL A 531 13.79 1.12 -22.11
CA VAL A 531 12.62 0.76 -22.92
C VAL A 531 12.50 -0.77 -23.01
N LEU A 532 11.39 -1.30 -22.53
CA LEU A 532 11.03 -2.70 -22.62
C LEU A 532 10.12 -2.94 -23.82
N GLU A 533 10.51 -3.84 -24.72
CA GLU A 533 9.60 -4.41 -25.72
C GLU A 533 8.88 -5.60 -25.08
N VAL A 534 7.57 -5.46 -24.83
CA VAL A 534 6.77 -6.51 -24.20
C VAL A 534 5.62 -6.94 -25.09
N ARG A 535 5.15 -8.18 -24.91
CA ARG A 535 3.92 -8.66 -25.50
C ARG A 535 2.85 -8.84 -24.44
N ARG A 536 1.72 -8.17 -24.65
CA ARG A 536 0.51 -8.28 -23.85
C ARG A 536 -0.64 -8.81 -24.70
N GLY A 537 -1.01 -10.07 -24.49
CA GLY A 537 -1.94 -10.76 -25.38
C GLY A 537 -1.39 -10.81 -26.81
N ILE A 538 -2.11 -10.19 -27.75
CA ILE A 538 -1.73 -10.12 -29.18
C ILE A 538 -0.97 -8.84 -29.57
N ARG A 539 -0.73 -7.93 -28.62
CA ARG A 539 -0.13 -6.62 -28.89
C ARG A 539 1.32 -6.60 -28.44
N THR A 540 2.19 -6.05 -29.28
CA THR A 540 3.52 -5.60 -28.86
C THR A 540 3.39 -4.18 -28.34
N LEU A 541 3.92 -3.94 -27.14
CA LEU A 541 3.96 -2.65 -26.47
C LEU A 541 5.42 -2.29 -26.19
N PHE A 542 5.70 -1.00 -26.21
CA PHE A 542 6.96 -0.45 -25.71
C PHE A 542 6.66 0.25 -24.40
N VAL A 543 7.26 -0.25 -23.32
CA VAL A 543 7.08 0.23 -21.96
C VAL A 543 8.36 0.97 -21.58
N GLU A 544 8.28 2.29 -21.48
CA GLU A 544 9.39 3.11 -21.03
C GLU A 544 9.38 3.16 -19.50
N LEU A 545 10.43 2.64 -18.90
CA LEU A 545 10.66 2.70 -17.48
C LEU A 545 11.60 3.85 -17.17
N GLN A 546 11.17 4.73 -16.28
CA GLN A 546 12.00 5.79 -15.73
C GLN A 546 12.23 5.47 -14.27
N SER A 547 13.46 5.66 -13.79
CA SER A 547 13.77 5.60 -12.36
C SER A 547 14.43 6.91 -11.97
N SER A 548 14.18 7.37 -10.75
CA SER A 548 14.86 8.56 -10.23
C SER A 548 16.37 8.36 -10.05
N TRP A 549 16.86 7.11 -10.07
CA TRP A 549 18.22 6.70 -9.69
C TRP A 549 18.69 7.25 -8.35
N ALA A 550 17.76 7.80 -7.58
CA ALA A 550 18.00 8.27 -6.24
C ALA A 550 18.32 7.02 -5.41
N ALA A 551 19.32 7.14 -4.54
CA ALA A 551 19.41 6.19 -3.43
C ALA A 551 18.05 6.18 -2.71
N PRO A 552 17.59 5.04 -2.17
CA PRO A 552 16.43 5.02 -1.29
C PRO A 552 16.59 6.19 -0.32
N VAL A 553 15.54 7.00 -0.20
CA VAL A 553 15.59 8.30 0.47
C VAL A 553 16.24 8.14 1.84
N THR A 554 17.53 8.45 1.93
CA THR A 554 18.20 8.58 3.20
C THR A 554 17.63 9.85 3.79
N VAL A 555 16.71 9.72 4.75
CA VAL A 555 16.29 10.85 5.57
C VAL A 555 17.57 11.46 6.13
N PRO A 556 17.95 12.69 5.73
CA PRO A 556 19.22 13.24 6.16
C PRO A 556 19.22 13.33 7.69
N ALA A 557 20.24 12.75 8.31
CA ALA A 557 20.54 12.93 9.73
C ALA A 557 20.90 14.41 9.97
N GLY A 558 19.88 15.26 10.04
CA GLY A 558 20.03 16.71 10.08
C GLY A 558 18.74 17.51 9.86
N ALA A 559 17.69 16.90 9.27
CA ALA A 559 16.35 17.49 9.22
C ALA A 559 15.50 17.15 10.47
N ALA A 560 16.11 16.50 11.47
CA ALA A 560 15.56 16.40 12.81
C ALA A 560 16.02 17.62 13.63
N ARG A 561 15.32 18.74 13.49
CA ARG A 561 15.27 19.84 14.48
C ARG A 561 14.16 20.85 14.19
#